data_AF-A0A7J8N1M9-F1
#
_entry.id   AF-A0A7J8N1M9-F1
#
_cell.length_a   1.000
_cell.length_b   1.000
_cell.length_c   1.000
_cell.angle_alpha   90.00
_cell.angle_beta   90.00
_cell.angle_gamma   90.00
#
_symmetry.space_group_name_H-M   'P 1'
#
loop_
_entity.id
_entity.type
_entity.pdbx_description
1 polymer ?
#
loop_
_entity_poly.entity_id
_entity_poly.type
_entity_poly.pdbx_seq_one_letter_code
_entity_poly.pdbx_strand_id
1 'polypeptide(L)'
;MNDVNRRTRPLPWRRSFGRPGTMSPHVIAERKLQWRASVYNRRLQAVPIYHGNGFQQNVPRIRNDFEKEKLLRRIEPWIHRELEAILGDPDPSIILHVVSSLLFSRHEGKHDGSSASSTQLSFVNDNFLAPLEPFLHDRTNMFWHELRCFVDSPFTMETYDAVVEYRQDQFLQSLLSLMLVMAALSVVKPSGKIAQLRD
;
A
#
# COMPACT_ATOMS: atom_id res chain seq x y z
N MET A 1 41.68 1.75 -15.24
CA MET A 1 40.65 0.87 -14.65
C MET A 1 40.13 1.57 -13.41
N ASN A 2 38.99 2.27 -13.52
CA ASN A 2 38.40 3.03 -12.43
C ASN A 2 37.31 2.18 -11.76
N ASP A 3 37.68 1.53 -10.68
CA ASP A 3 36.76 0.82 -9.81
C ASP A 3 35.93 1.86 -9.04
N VAL A 4 34.76 2.20 -9.60
CA VAL A 4 33.81 3.12 -8.95
C VAL A 4 33.21 2.38 -7.77
N ASN A 5 33.82 2.63 -6.61
CA ASN A 5 33.34 2.32 -5.28
C ASN A 5 31.85 2.70 -5.14
N ARG A 6 30.95 1.77 -5.51
CA ARG A 6 29.52 1.85 -5.23
C ARG A 6 29.34 1.68 -3.73
N ARG A 7 29.64 2.73 -2.97
CA ARG A 7 29.30 2.84 -1.56
C ARG A 7 27.78 2.79 -1.49
N THR A 8 27.24 1.63 -1.14
CA THR A 8 25.84 1.44 -0.78
C THR A 8 25.53 2.45 0.32
N ARG A 9 24.71 3.46 0.01
CA ARG A 9 24.21 4.36 1.07
C ARG A 9 23.52 3.49 2.11
N PRO A 10 23.83 3.67 3.41
CA PRO A 10 23.13 2.93 4.46
C PRO A 10 21.63 3.21 4.35
N LEU A 11 20.82 2.17 4.54
CA LEU A 11 19.37 2.30 4.51
C LEU A 11 18.93 3.26 5.62
N PRO A 12 17.93 4.14 5.37
CA PRO A 12 17.43 5.05 6.39
C PRO A 12 16.64 4.26 7.42
N TRP A 13 17.30 3.79 8.47
CA TRP A 13 16.65 3.05 9.55
C TRP A 13 15.76 4.00 10.37
N ARG A 14 14.44 3.80 10.32
CA ARG A 14 13.42 4.67 10.92
C ARG A 14 12.82 4.08 12.19
N ARG A 15 12.80 2.76 12.34
CA ARG A 15 12.06 2.08 13.41
C ARG A 15 12.77 0.87 13.98
N SER A 16 12.58 0.61 15.27
CA SER A 16 12.96 -0.64 15.92
C SER A 16 11.87 -1.06 16.91
N PHE A 17 11.62 -2.37 17.04
CA PHE A 17 10.56 -2.91 17.91
C PHE A 17 11.11 -3.58 19.19
N GLY A 18 12.42 -3.53 19.37
CA GLY A 18 13.16 -4.18 20.45
C GLY A 18 14.48 -4.78 19.94
N ARG A 19 15.36 -5.15 20.87
CA ARG A 19 16.60 -5.89 20.55
C ARG A 19 16.34 -7.40 20.70
N PRO A 20 16.70 -8.22 19.69
CA PRO A 20 16.70 -9.67 19.84
C PRO A 20 17.54 -10.08 21.07
N GLY A 21 17.03 -11.00 21.88
CA GLY A 21 17.71 -11.50 23.09
C GLY A 21 17.51 -10.67 24.37
N THR A 22 17.05 -9.43 24.27
CA THR A 22 16.70 -8.61 25.46
C THR A 22 15.23 -8.74 25.85
N MET A 23 14.36 -9.02 24.89
CA MET A 23 12.92 -9.13 25.09
C MET A 23 12.40 -10.44 24.51
N SER A 24 11.33 -10.97 25.10
CA SER A 24 10.63 -12.14 24.56
C SER A 24 10.18 -11.88 23.12
N PRO A 25 10.36 -12.83 22.19
CA PRO A 25 9.89 -12.70 20.81
C PRO A 25 8.41 -12.33 20.71
N HIS A 26 7.58 -12.84 21.63
CA HIS A 26 6.16 -12.52 21.71
C HIS A 26 5.91 -11.02 21.93
N VAL A 27 6.69 -10.36 22.80
CA VAL A 27 6.54 -8.92 23.08
C VAL A 27 6.91 -8.09 21.85
N ILE A 28 7.92 -8.52 21.09
CA ILE A 28 8.33 -7.84 19.85
C ILE A 28 7.25 -8.04 18.77
N ALA A 29 6.67 -9.23 18.64
CA ALA A 29 5.59 -9.53 17.72
C ALA A 29 4.35 -8.67 18.01
N GLU A 30 3.92 -8.62 19.28
CA GLU A 30 2.81 -7.78 19.73
C GLU A 30 3.03 -6.31 19.39
N ARG A 31 4.22 -5.76 19.66
CA ARG A 31 4.54 -4.37 19.34
C ARG A 31 4.51 -4.09 17.84
N LYS A 32 4.98 -5.03 17.02
CA LYS A 32 4.90 -4.92 15.56
C LYS A 32 3.43 -4.91 15.12
N LEU A 33 2.62 -5.82 15.64
CA LEU A 33 1.20 -5.93 15.32
C LEU A 33 0.43 -4.65 15.69
N GLN A 34 0.61 -4.15 16.92
CA GLN A 34 0.03 -2.88 17.37
C GLN A 34 0.45 -1.71 16.48
N TRP A 35 1.72 -1.65 16.09
CA TRP A 35 2.21 -0.63 15.18
C TRP A 35 1.55 -0.74 13.79
N ARG A 36 1.40 -1.96 13.23
CA ARG A 36 0.68 -2.17 11.97
C ARG A 36 -0.78 -1.74 12.06
N ALA A 37 -1.49 -2.10 13.13
CA ALA A 37 -2.85 -1.65 13.35
C ALA A 37 -2.93 -0.11 13.38
N SER A 38 -1.95 0.56 13.97
CA SER A 38 -1.87 2.03 13.98
C SER A 38 -1.70 2.65 12.59
N VAL A 39 -1.03 1.97 11.66
CA VAL A 39 -0.85 2.44 10.27
C VAL A 39 -2.22 2.52 9.57
N TYR A 40 -3.01 1.45 9.65
CA TYR A 40 -4.38 1.41 9.09
C TYR A 40 -5.32 2.39 9.77
N ASN A 41 -5.34 2.41 11.10
CA ASN A 41 -6.23 3.30 11.85
C ASN A 41 -5.97 4.79 11.57
N ARG A 42 -4.71 5.15 11.29
CA ARG A 42 -4.31 6.53 10.96
C ARG A 42 -4.30 6.84 9.46
N ARG A 43 -4.71 5.89 8.61
CA ARG A 43 -4.69 5.99 7.13
C ARG A 43 -3.32 6.47 6.61
N LEU A 44 -2.25 5.88 7.14
CA LEU A 44 -0.89 6.16 6.68
C LEU A 44 -0.58 5.29 5.46
N GLN A 45 -0.08 5.89 4.38
CA GLN A 45 0.33 5.16 3.18
C GLN A 45 1.85 5.06 3.10
N ALA A 46 2.35 3.87 2.78
CA ALA A 46 3.75 3.65 2.47
C ALA A 46 4.19 4.46 1.24
N VAL A 47 5.36 5.07 1.33
CA VAL A 47 6.04 5.65 0.18
C VAL A 47 6.81 4.54 -0.53
N PRO A 48 6.58 4.29 -1.83
CA PRO A 48 7.30 3.26 -2.57
C PRO A 48 8.82 3.46 -2.49
N ILE A 49 9.56 2.38 -2.25
CA ILE A 49 11.02 2.43 -2.14
C ILE A 49 11.62 2.10 -3.50
N TYR A 50 12.15 3.14 -4.18
CA TYR A 50 12.75 2.99 -5.50
C TYR A 50 14.23 2.59 -5.41
N HIS A 51 14.57 1.45 -6.01
CA HIS A 51 15.96 1.03 -6.19
C HIS A 51 16.37 1.22 -7.66
N GLY A 52 17.21 2.22 -7.95
CA GLY A 52 17.82 2.41 -9.28
C GLY A 52 16.90 3.02 -10.35
N ASN A 53 17.49 3.35 -11.51
CA ASN A 53 16.91 4.19 -12.56
C ASN A 53 15.52 3.75 -13.04
N GLY A 54 14.52 4.59 -12.78
CA GLY A 54 13.26 4.61 -13.52
C GLY A 54 12.12 3.81 -12.90
N PHE A 55 10.93 4.38 -13.04
CA PHE A 55 9.59 3.88 -12.69
C PHE A 55 9.20 2.55 -13.39
N GLN A 56 10.16 1.70 -13.77
CA GLN A 56 9.84 0.37 -14.27
C GLN A 56 9.42 -0.49 -13.09
N GLN A 57 8.10 -0.52 -12.90
CA GLN A 57 7.31 -1.45 -12.11
C GLN A 57 8.04 -2.78 -11.90
N ASN A 58 8.80 -2.86 -10.80
CA ASN A 58 9.52 -4.05 -10.37
C ASN A 58 8.57 -4.93 -9.57
N VAL A 59 7.37 -5.22 -10.10
CA VAL A 59 6.78 -6.48 -9.69
C VAL A 59 7.80 -7.53 -10.12
N PRO A 60 8.28 -8.40 -9.21
CA PRO A 60 9.21 -9.46 -9.59
C PRO A 60 8.70 -10.08 -10.87
N ARG A 61 9.49 -10.05 -11.95
CA ARG A 61 9.07 -10.64 -13.20
C ARG A 61 9.08 -12.14 -12.96
N ILE A 62 7.95 -12.68 -12.53
CA ILE A 62 7.77 -14.10 -12.24
C ILE A 62 7.86 -14.79 -13.58
N ARG A 63 8.97 -15.48 -13.80
CA ARG A 63 9.30 -16.17 -15.05
C ARG A 63 9.06 -17.67 -14.96
N ASN A 64 8.98 -18.20 -13.75
CA ASN A 64 8.80 -19.61 -13.46
C ASN A 64 8.17 -19.80 -12.07
N ASP A 65 7.76 -21.04 -11.78
CA ASP A 65 7.13 -21.40 -10.51
C ASP A 65 8.05 -21.24 -9.31
N PHE A 66 9.37 -21.35 -9.50
CA PHE A 66 10.34 -21.16 -8.42
C PHE A 66 10.33 -19.71 -7.89
N GLU A 67 10.32 -18.71 -8.78
CA GLU A 67 10.22 -17.31 -8.36
C GLU A 67 8.84 -16.98 -7.75
N LYS A 68 7.78 -17.63 -8.24
CA LYS A 68 6.43 -17.54 -7.66
C LYS A 68 6.43 -18.06 -6.23
N GLU A 69 6.98 -19.26 -6.00
CA GLU A 69 7.05 -19.88 -4.68
C GLU A 69 7.94 -19.08 -3.72
N LYS A 70 9.09 -18.59 -4.20
CA LYS A 70 9.97 -17.73 -3.42
C LYS A 70 9.28 -16.43 -3.01
N LEU A 71 8.50 -15.82 -3.90
CA LEU A 71 7.72 -14.64 -3.56
C LEU A 71 6.62 -14.98 -2.55
N LEU A 72 5.86 -16.07 -2.77
CA LEU A 72 4.84 -16.58 -1.86
C LEU A 72 5.37 -16.76 -0.44
N ARG A 73 6.47 -17.50 -0.27
CA ARG A 73 7.13 -17.71 1.04
C ARG A 73 7.52 -16.42 1.74
N ARG A 74 7.76 -15.33 0.99
CA ARG A 74 8.09 -14.01 1.55
C ARG A 74 6.84 -13.20 1.90
N ILE A 75 5.81 -13.24 1.06
CA ILE A 75 4.60 -12.41 1.23
C ILE A 75 3.60 -13.01 2.18
N GLU A 76 3.52 -14.34 2.28
CA GLU A 76 2.58 -15.05 3.16
C GLU A 76 2.65 -14.58 4.62
N PRO A 77 3.82 -14.58 5.30
CA PRO A 77 3.89 -14.10 6.67
C PRO A 77 3.57 -12.60 6.81
N TRP A 78 3.80 -11.82 5.75
CA TRP A 78 3.41 -10.40 5.72
C TRP A 78 1.89 -10.27 5.65
N ILE A 79 1.23 -10.97 4.73
CA ILE A 79 -0.23 -10.94 4.55
C ILE A 79 -0.93 -11.38 5.84
N HIS A 80 -0.46 -12.47 6.46
CA HIS A 80 -1.02 -12.93 7.74
C HIS A 80 -1.01 -11.82 8.80
N ARG A 81 0.15 -11.20 9.02
CA ARG A 81 0.30 -10.13 10.01
C ARG A 81 -0.58 -8.92 9.70
N GLU A 82 -0.67 -8.51 8.44
CA GLU A 82 -1.49 -7.35 8.06
C GLU A 82 -2.98 -7.63 8.25
N LEU A 83 -3.42 -8.85 7.94
CA LEU A 83 -4.82 -9.24 8.14
C LEU A 83 -5.16 -9.37 9.62
N GLU A 84 -4.25 -9.89 10.44
CA GLU A 84 -4.38 -9.86 11.90
C GLU A 84 -4.46 -8.41 12.41
N ALA A 85 -3.64 -7.51 11.89
CA ALA A 85 -3.66 -6.09 12.27
C ALA A 85 -4.95 -5.36 11.83
N ILE A 86 -5.58 -5.80 10.73
CA ILE A 86 -6.79 -5.18 10.19
C ILE A 86 -8.06 -5.76 10.82
N LEU A 87 -8.16 -7.08 10.88
CA LEU A 87 -9.38 -7.82 11.24
C LEU A 87 -9.36 -8.34 12.68
N GLY A 88 -8.18 -8.50 13.28
CA GLY A 88 -8.02 -9.23 14.55
C GLY A 88 -8.31 -10.73 14.42
N ASP A 89 -8.39 -11.25 13.19
CA ASP A 89 -8.69 -12.65 12.89
C ASP A 89 -7.40 -13.49 12.87
N PRO A 90 -7.30 -14.57 13.67
CA PRO A 90 -6.13 -15.45 13.66
C PRO A 90 -6.02 -16.36 12.43
N ASP A 91 -7.08 -16.57 11.64
CA ASP A 91 -7.04 -17.44 10.45
C ASP A 91 -7.47 -16.73 9.15
N PRO A 92 -6.54 -16.01 8.50
CA PRO A 92 -6.82 -15.31 7.25
C PRO A 92 -6.70 -16.18 5.98
N SER A 93 -6.73 -17.52 6.07
CA SER A 93 -6.39 -18.43 4.96
C SER A 93 -7.16 -18.17 3.65
N ILE A 94 -8.47 -17.87 3.74
CA ILE A 94 -9.30 -17.56 2.58
C ILE A 94 -8.82 -16.27 1.88
N ILE A 95 -8.53 -15.24 2.67
CA ILE A 95 -8.11 -13.93 2.16
C ILE A 95 -6.70 -14.04 1.57
N LEU A 96 -5.80 -14.78 2.22
CA LEU A 96 -4.47 -15.09 1.69
C LEU A 96 -4.56 -15.70 0.29
N HIS A 97 -5.47 -16.66 0.09
CA HIS A 97 -5.68 -17.28 -1.22
C HIS A 97 -6.16 -16.25 -2.26
N VAL A 98 -7.14 -15.41 -1.91
CA VAL A 98 -7.65 -14.35 -2.81
C VAL A 98 -6.53 -13.37 -3.19
N VAL A 99 -5.77 -12.89 -2.21
CA VAL A 99 -4.66 -11.95 -2.42
C VAL A 99 -3.57 -12.56 -3.30
N SER A 100 -3.20 -13.82 -3.04
CA SER A 100 -2.22 -14.55 -3.83
C SER A 100 -2.67 -14.69 -5.27
N SER A 101 -3.92 -15.12 -5.50
CA SER A 101 -4.50 -15.23 -6.84
C SER A 101 -4.46 -13.89 -7.57
N LEU A 102 -4.90 -12.79 -6.94
CA LEU A 102 -4.83 -11.45 -7.53
C LEU A 102 -3.40 -11.03 -7.90
N LEU A 103 -2.41 -11.30 -7.04
CA LEU A 103 -1.00 -10.96 -7.32
C LEU A 103 -0.46 -11.69 -8.55
N PHE A 104 -0.82 -12.97 -8.74
CA PHE A 104 -0.27 -13.80 -9.82
C PHE A 104 -1.08 -13.76 -11.12
N SER A 105 -2.39 -13.51 -11.07
CA SER A 105 -3.23 -13.35 -12.28
C SER A 105 -2.74 -12.21 -13.20
N ARG A 106 -2.01 -11.23 -12.65
CA ARG A 106 -1.39 -10.14 -13.43
C ARG A 106 -0.31 -10.62 -14.42
N HIS A 107 0.27 -11.81 -14.23
CA HIS A 107 1.44 -12.28 -14.99
C HIS A 107 1.13 -13.26 -16.14
N GLU A 108 -0.07 -13.82 -16.23
CA GLU A 108 -0.38 -14.91 -17.18
C GLU A 108 -0.80 -14.45 -18.59
N GLY A 109 -0.93 -13.14 -18.85
CA GLY A 109 -1.44 -12.61 -20.11
C GLY A 109 -0.44 -12.41 -21.26
N LYS A 110 0.68 -13.15 -21.34
CA LYS A 110 1.69 -12.92 -22.40
C LYS A 110 2.18 -14.20 -23.08
N HIS A 111 1.25 -14.97 -23.61
CA HIS A 111 1.51 -15.98 -24.63
C HIS A 111 0.57 -15.75 -25.82
N ASP A 112 0.77 -14.65 -26.54
CA ASP A 112 0.39 -14.53 -27.96
C ASP A 112 1.30 -13.47 -28.59
N GLY A 113 1.89 -13.80 -29.73
CA GLY A 113 3.03 -13.12 -30.36
C GLY A 113 2.76 -11.73 -30.94
N SER A 114 2.10 -10.83 -30.20
CA SER A 114 1.96 -9.43 -30.57
C SER A 114 2.87 -8.56 -29.71
N SER A 115 3.99 -8.13 -30.31
CA SER A 115 4.77 -7.00 -29.83
C SER A 115 3.94 -5.72 -29.94
N ALA A 116 3.08 -5.47 -28.95
CA ALA A 116 2.44 -4.19 -28.73
C ALA A 116 2.74 -3.74 -27.30
N SER A 117 3.43 -2.60 -27.23
CA SER A 117 3.47 -1.64 -26.12
C SER A 117 3.17 -2.18 -24.71
N SER A 118 4.23 -2.43 -23.94
CA SER A 118 4.15 -2.37 -22.49
C SER A 118 3.97 -0.92 -22.05
N THR A 119 2.80 -0.33 -22.22
CA THR A 119 2.37 0.93 -21.60
C THR A 119 0.86 1.09 -21.88
N GLN A 120 0.08 1.25 -20.80
CA GLN A 120 -1.37 1.48 -20.79
C GLN A 120 -2.28 0.29 -21.11
N LEU A 121 -2.37 -0.68 -20.18
CA LEU A 121 -3.67 -1.35 -20.02
C LEU A 121 -4.54 -0.42 -19.15
N SER A 122 -5.27 0.42 -19.86
CA SER A 122 -6.55 1.02 -19.52
C SER A 122 -7.01 0.87 -18.07
N PHE A 123 -7.05 2.02 -17.40
CA PHE A 123 -7.89 2.37 -16.26
C PHE A 123 -9.39 2.26 -16.61
N VAL A 124 -9.80 1.18 -17.29
CA VAL A 124 -11.14 0.94 -17.78
C VAL A 124 -11.58 -0.42 -17.24
N ASN A 125 -12.22 -0.33 -16.08
CA ASN A 125 -13.43 -1.06 -15.78
C ASN A 125 -13.34 -2.60 -15.74
N ASP A 126 -12.82 -3.12 -14.64
CA ASP A 126 -13.65 -3.79 -13.64
C ASP A 126 -12.90 -3.70 -12.30
N ASN A 127 -13.62 -3.62 -11.19
CA ASN A 127 -13.03 -3.43 -9.87
C ASN A 127 -12.14 -4.63 -9.53
N PHE A 128 -10.86 -4.58 -9.90
CA PHE A 128 -9.89 -5.66 -9.74
C PHE A 128 -9.75 -6.10 -8.28
N LEU A 129 -10.06 -5.19 -7.35
CA LEU A 129 -10.07 -5.45 -5.92
C LEU A 129 -11.44 -5.87 -5.38
N ALA A 130 -12.48 -5.97 -6.21
CA ALA A 130 -13.81 -6.43 -5.82
C ALA A 130 -13.79 -7.76 -5.07
N PRO A 131 -12.95 -8.76 -5.40
CA PRO A 131 -12.89 -9.99 -4.60
C PRO A 131 -12.40 -9.77 -3.16
N LEU A 132 -11.67 -8.69 -2.89
CA LEU A 132 -11.08 -8.37 -1.60
C LEU A 132 -11.95 -7.41 -0.76
N GLU A 133 -12.79 -6.60 -1.42
CA GLU A 133 -13.68 -5.63 -0.78
C GLU A 133 -14.64 -6.21 0.27
N PRO A 134 -15.24 -7.40 0.09
CA PRO A 134 -16.10 -8.01 1.11
C PRO A 134 -15.38 -8.27 2.44
N PHE A 135 -14.05 -8.42 2.42
CA PHE A 135 -13.25 -8.74 3.60
C PHE A 135 -12.65 -7.49 4.24
N LEU A 136 -12.11 -6.57 3.43
CA LEU A 136 -11.33 -5.43 3.93
C LEU A 136 -12.06 -4.09 3.82
N HIS A 137 -13.22 -4.05 3.16
CA HIS A 137 -14.07 -2.87 3.01
C HIS A 137 -13.26 -1.63 2.57
N ASP A 138 -13.32 -0.54 3.34
CA ASP A 138 -12.63 0.73 3.08
C ASP A 138 -11.10 0.65 3.21
N ARG A 139 -10.56 -0.44 3.79
CA ARG A 139 -9.12 -0.70 3.92
C ARG A 139 -8.53 -1.43 2.72
N THR A 140 -9.36 -1.91 1.78
CA THR A 140 -8.95 -2.71 0.62
C THR A 140 -7.86 -2.03 -0.22
N ASN A 141 -8.10 -0.77 -0.62
CA ASN A 141 -7.13 -0.01 -1.42
C ASN A 141 -5.82 0.23 -0.67
N MET A 142 -5.90 0.51 0.63
CA MET A 142 -4.74 0.75 1.47
C MET A 142 -3.91 -0.52 1.67
N PHE A 143 -4.55 -1.64 2.01
CA PHE A 143 -3.89 -2.94 2.11
C PHE A 143 -3.18 -3.31 0.81
N TRP A 144 -3.86 -3.14 -0.32
CA TRP A 144 -3.29 -3.48 -1.62
C TRP A 144 -2.11 -2.57 -2.01
N HIS A 145 -2.18 -1.28 -1.67
CA HIS A 145 -1.07 -0.34 -1.83
C HIS A 145 0.16 -0.74 -1.01
N GLU A 146 -0.05 -1.07 0.27
CA GLU A 146 1.00 -1.55 1.17
C GLU A 146 1.67 -2.81 0.65
N LEU A 147 0.87 -3.77 0.17
CA LEU A 147 1.33 -5.03 -0.39
C LEU A 147 2.21 -4.79 -1.63
N ARG A 148 1.79 -3.91 -2.54
CA ARG A 148 2.60 -3.53 -3.71
C ARG A 148 3.94 -2.93 -3.30
N CYS A 149 3.94 -2.00 -2.35
CA CYS A 149 5.17 -1.39 -1.85
C CYS A 149 6.14 -2.43 -1.26
N PHE A 150 5.63 -3.42 -0.54
CA PHE A 150 6.44 -4.50 0.00
C PHE A 150 6.95 -5.46 -1.08
N VAL A 151 6.06 -5.91 -1.98
CA VAL A 151 6.39 -6.82 -3.08
C VAL A 151 7.50 -6.24 -3.98
N ASP A 152 7.39 -4.96 -4.32
CA ASP A 152 8.35 -4.26 -5.18
C ASP A 152 9.68 -3.97 -4.47
N SER A 153 9.72 -4.09 -3.13
CA SER A 153 10.95 -3.94 -2.35
C SER A 153 11.77 -5.25 -2.33
N PRO A 154 13.11 -5.16 -2.32
CA PRO A 154 13.99 -6.34 -2.17
C PRO A 154 14.13 -6.80 -0.71
N PHE A 155 13.37 -6.21 0.22
CA PHE A 155 13.58 -6.35 1.64
C PHE A 155 12.84 -7.55 2.24
N THR A 156 13.39 -8.07 3.33
CA THR A 156 12.62 -8.90 4.27
C THR A 156 11.56 -8.06 4.95
N MET A 157 10.55 -8.69 5.55
CA MET A 157 9.51 -7.99 6.30
C MET A 157 10.10 -7.08 7.39
N GLU A 158 11.11 -7.56 8.13
CA GLU A 158 11.77 -6.81 9.20
C GLU A 158 12.50 -5.58 8.68
N THR A 159 13.23 -5.76 7.56
CA THR A 159 13.99 -4.67 6.96
C THR A 159 13.02 -3.64 6.36
N TYR A 160 11.95 -4.09 5.71
CA TYR A 160 10.92 -3.24 5.16
C TYR A 160 10.28 -2.36 6.24
N ASP A 161 9.79 -2.96 7.34
CA ASP A 161 9.19 -2.23 8.45
C ASP A 161 10.13 -1.16 9.02
N ALA A 162 11.42 -1.50 9.12
CA ALA A 162 12.43 -0.61 9.67
C ALA A 162 12.71 0.61 8.81
N VAL A 163 12.60 0.51 7.47
CA VAL A 163 13.08 1.55 6.55
C VAL A 163 11.96 2.30 5.82
N VAL A 164 10.78 1.68 5.67
CA VAL A 164 9.67 2.25 4.88
C VAL A 164 9.19 3.57 5.49
N GLU A 165 9.01 4.57 4.64
CA GLU A 165 8.46 5.86 5.02
C GLU A 165 6.94 5.81 4.92
N TYR A 166 6.24 6.43 5.87
CA TYR A 166 4.80 6.61 5.82
C TYR A 166 4.45 8.07 5.74
N ARG A 167 3.47 8.39 4.90
CA ARG A 167 2.85 9.70 4.83
C ARG A 167 1.38 9.58 5.12
N GLN A 168 0.81 10.60 5.73
CA GLN A 168 -0.63 10.67 5.91
C GLN A 168 -1.26 10.99 4.55
N ASP A 169 -2.30 10.24 4.20
CA ASP A 169 -3.03 10.49 2.96
C ASP A 169 -3.68 11.89 3.05
N GLN A 170 -3.09 12.87 2.36
CA GLN A 170 -3.56 14.25 2.36
C GLN A 170 -4.79 14.45 1.48
N PHE A 171 -5.20 13.45 0.69
CA PHE A 171 -6.29 13.58 -0.26
C PHE A 171 -7.65 13.77 0.42
N LEU A 172 -7.89 13.09 1.54
CA LEU A 172 -9.13 13.26 2.30
C LEU A 172 -9.12 14.52 3.17
N GLN A 173 -7.96 14.95 3.68
CA GLN A 173 -7.83 16.21 4.43
C GLN A 173 -8.06 17.42 3.51
N SER A 174 -7.52 17.41 2.29
CA SER A 174 -7.75 18.48 1.32
C SER A 174 -9.20 18.52 0.84
N LEU A 175 -9.82 17.37 0.58
CA LEU A 175 -11.23 17.30 0.19
C LEU A 175 -12.19 17.65 1.33
N LEU A 176 -11.94 17.20 2.57
CA LEU A 176 -12.72 17.62 3.73
C LEU A 176 -12.57 19.13 3.98
N SER A 177 -11.35 19.66 3.88
CA SER A 177 -11.12 21.10 4.02
C SER A 177 -11.81 21.89 2.90
N LEU A 178 -11.81 21.40 1.66
CA LEU A 178 -12.49 22.03 0.54
C LEU A 178 -14.02 21.96 0.70
N MET A 179 -14.57 20.81 1.09
CA MET A 179 -16.01 20.66 1.36
C MET A 179 -16.47 21.56 2.50
N LEU A 180 -15.67 21.71 3.56
CA LEU A 180 -15.96 22.60 4.67
C LEU A 180 -15.96 24.08 4.24
N VAL A 181 -15.01 24.47 3.39
CA VAL A 181 -14.95 25.82 2.79
C VAL A 181 -16.16 26.08 1.89
N MET A 182 -16.54 25.13 1.04
CA MET A 182 -17.70 25.26 0.15
C MET A 182 -19.04 25.32 0.92
N ALA A 183 -19.15 24.58 2.03
CA ALA A 183 -20.31 24.66 2.91
C ALA A 183 -20.42 26.02 3.61
N ALA A 184 -19.31 26.59 4.09
CA ALA A 184 -19.27 27.90 4.73
C ALA A 184 -19.63 29.04 3.77
N LEU A 185 -19.18 28.96 2.50
CA LEU A 185 -19.50 29.94 1.46
C LEU A 185 -20.99 29.90 1.06
N SER A 186 -21.66 28.76 1.22
CA SER A 186 -23.08 28.61 0.88
C SER A 186 -24.04 29.17 1.96
N VAL A 187 -23.54 29.45 3.16
CA VAL A 187 -24.34 30.01 4.28
C VAL A 187 -24.44 31.53 4.23
N VAL A 188 -23.54 32.22 3.52
CA VAL A 188 -23.58 33.68 3.36
C VAL A 188 -24.44 34.05 2.15
N LYS A 189 -25.77 33.98 2.30
CA LYS A 189 -26.71 34.62 1.37
C LYS A 189 -26.91 36.08 1.78
N PRO A 190 -26.71 37.09 0.91
CA PRO A 190 -27.00 38.47 1.24
C PRO A 190 -28.53 38.64 1.37
N SER A 191 -29.00 38.78 2.60
CA SER A 191 -30.35 39.28 2.88
C SER A 191 -30.32 40.80 2.69
N GLY A 192 -30.79 41.26 1.53
CA GLY A 192 -30.83 42.67 1.16
C GLY A 192 -32.01 42.98 0.26
N LYS A 193 -33.22 43.00 0.84
CA LYS A 193 -34.40 43.69 0.28
C LYS A 193 -34.14 45.20 0.28
N ILE A 194 -34.18 45.89 -0.87
CA ILE A 194 -34.64 47.29 -1.00
C ILE A 194 -35.16 47.44 -2.44
N ALA A 195 -36.45 47.23 -2.68
CA ALA A 195 -37.56 48.21 -2.73
C ALA A 195 -37.85 48.67 -4.17
N GLN A 196 -39.06 48.32 -4.64
CA GLN A 196 -39.69 48.92 -5.79
C GLN A 196 -40.03 50.38 -5.49
N LEU A 197 -39.77 51.27 -6.44
CA LEU A 197 -40.45 52.56 -6.56
C LEU A 197 -41.01 52.68 -7.98
N ARG A 198 -42.33 52.51 -8.07
CA ARG A 198 -43.24 53.29 -8.94
C ARG A 198 -43.15 54.76 -8.46
N ASP A 199 -43.25 55.81 -9.26
CA ASP A 199 -43.86 56.05 -10.58
C ASP A 199 -42.92 56.85 -11.49
#